data_AF-A0A0K8QV33-F1
#
_entry.id   AF-A0A0K8QV33-F1
#
_cell.length_a   1.000
_cell.length_b   1.000
_cell.length_c   1.000
_cell.angle_alpha   90.00
_cell.angle_beta   90.00
_cell.angle_gamma   90.00
#
_symmetry.space_group_name_H-M   'P 1'
#
loop_
_entity.id
_entity.type
_entity.pdbx_description
1 polymer ?
#
loop_
_entity_poly.entity_id
_entity_poly.type
_entity_poly.pdbx_seq_one_letter_code
_entity_poly.pdbx_strand_id
1 'polypeptide(L)'
;MTKKIGRNDPCPCGSGKKYKKCCINSQNDFDFEPTPKEKKNNTLEFIKSNNSTPLLNFIIGLQLHPNNHGKNIRIEELATHIVTNLNDKQNGDLTLFQKHLDNEYDYNPMEDLPENLFCENIVFYGGNYTVFSGIYGYSVEMFKNLTETIFAQKNKLPDEFKNHVYSGIKLILELGQILSRKFNIGGNIEGAEDDSEFDYSFEEIDTSFSYDDIYDICLNHQINPEIIKDFLISPNDKRFSIDDPDINPLLYSPILLFKSKFYFVLVSNQINAFSSV
;
A
#
# COMPACT_ATOMS: atom_id res chain seq x y z
N MET A 1 -37.79 7.00 -44.97
CA MET A 1 -38.79 7.55 -44.02
C MET A 1 -38.88 6.60 -42.85
N THR A 2 -38.42 6.97 -41.65
CA THR A 2 -38.53 6.13 -40.45
C THR A 2 -39.99 6.14 -39.98
N LYS A 3 -40.60 4.96 -39.90
CA LYS A 3 -42.01 4.77 -39.55
C LYS A 3 -42.19 5.18 -38.08
N LYS A 4 -42.92 6.28 -37.81
CA LYS A 4 -43.22 6.71 -36.44
C LYS A 4 -44.05 5.63 -35.75
N ILE A 5 -43.56 5.11 -34.62
CA ILE A 5 -44.27 4.15 -33.78
C ILE A 5 -45.46 4.84 -33.11
N GLY A 6 -46.65 4.27 -33.23
CA GLY A 6 -47.85 4.77 -32.59
C GLY A 6 -47.87 4.48 -31.09
N ARG A 7 -48.41 5.40 -30.28
CA ARG A 7 -48.47 5.29 -28.80
C ARG A 7 -49.11 3.98 -28.30
N ASN A 8 -50.03 3.37 -29.06
CA ASN A 8 -50.71 2.14 -28.67
C ASN A 8 -50.10 0.87 -29.30
N ASP A 9 -49.09 1.00 -30.18
CA ASP A 9 -48.45 -0.14 -30.85
C ASP A 9 -47.65 -0.98 -29.85
N PRO A 10 -47.38 -2.27 -30.13
CA PRO A 10 -46.46 -3.07 -29.35
C PRO A 10 -45.10 -2.38 -29.23
N CYS A 11 -44.53 -2.37 -28.03
CA CYS A 11 -43.27 -1.70 -27.76
C CYS A 11 -42.12 -2.43 -28.50
N PRO A 12 -41.26 -1.71 -29.23
CA PRO A 12 -40.17 -2.32 -30.01
C PRO A 12 -39.09 -2.97 -29.14
N CYS A 13 -39.05 -2.72 -27.83
CA CYS A 13 -38.12 -3.38 -26.90
C CYS A 13 -38.46 -4.85 -26.61
N GLY A 14 -39.51 -5.41 -27.22
CA GLY A 14 -39.88 -6.82 -27.07
C GLY A 14 -40.65 -7.15 -25.77
N SER A 15 -41.01 -6.14 -24.96
CA SER A 15 -41.70 -6.37 -23.68
C SER A 15 -43.16 -6.84 -23.79
N GLY A 16 -43.74 -6.86 -24.99
CA GLY A 16 -45.16 -7.20 -25.22
C GLY A 16 -46.17 -6.14 -24.74
N LYS A 17 -45.72 -5.06 -24.10
CA LYS A 17 -46.58 -3.95 -23.63
C LYS A 17 -46.84 -2.94 -24.75
N LYS A 18 -47.91 -2.13 -24.65
CA LYS A 18 -48.13 -0.96 -25.54
C LYS A 18 -47.02 0.07 -25.35
N TYR A 19 -46.54 0.71 -26.41
CA TYR A 19 -45.42 1.67 -26.40
C TYR A 19 -45.60 2.76 -25.33
N LYS A 20 -46.83 3.28 -25.16
CA LYS A 20 -47.14 4.29 -24.14
C LYS A 20 -47.06 3.84 -22.68
N LYS A 21 -47.10 2.53 -22.44
CA LYS A 21 -47.02 1.91 -21.09
C LYS A 21 -45.63 1.29 -20.84
N CYS A 22 -44.67 1.58 -21.71
CA CYS A 22 -43.32 1.07 -21.64
C CYS A 22 -42.35 2.21 -22.00
N CYS A 23 -41.64 2.12 -23.13
CA CYS A 23 -40.57 3.04 -23.51
C CYS A 23 -40.98 4.52 -23.66
N ILE A 24 -42.26 4.88 -23.85
CA ILE A 24 -42.63 6.31 -23.90
C ILE A 24 -42.59 6.99 -22.53
N ASN A 25 -42.93 6.26 -21.46
CA ASN A 25 -43.02 6.80 -20.10
C ASN A 25 -41.76 6.49 -19.28
N SER A 26 -40.91 5.58 -19.75
CA SER A 26 -39.62 5.24 -19.14
C SER A 26 -38.47 6.12 -19.65
N GLN A 27 -38.77 7.18 -20.42
CA GLN A 27 -37.77 8.21 -20.77
C GLN A 27 -37.26 8.99 -19.55
N ASN A 28 -37.84 8.81 -18.36
CA ASN A 28 -37.40 9.43 -17.11
C ASN A 28 -36.76 8.44 -16.12
N ASP A 29 -36.65 7.15 -16.46
CA ASP A 29 -36.14 6.11 -15.54
C ASP A 29 -34.76 5.55 -15.97
N PHE A 30 -34.17 6.11 -17.03
CA PHE A 30 -32.81 5.79 -17.50
C PHE A 30 -31.83 6.95 -17.27
N ASP A 31 -32.21 7.96 -16.51
CA ASP A 31 -31.24 8.86 -15.90
C ASP A 31 -30.66 8.13 -14.69
N PHE A 32 -29.64 7.31 -14.95
CA PHE A 32 -28.72 6.85 -13.91
C PHE A 32 -27.85 8.06 -13.51
N GLU A 33 -28.47 9.13 -13.01
CA GLU A 33 -27.75 10.09 -12.20
C GLU A 33 -27.65 9.47 -10.81
N PRO A 34 -26.49 8.90 -10.42
CA PRO A 34 -26.31 8.55 -9.04
C PRO A 34 -26.57 9.82 -8.23
N THR A 35 -27.63 9.84 -7.43
CA THR A 35 -27.81 10.87 -6.42
C THR A 35 -26.49 10.92 -5.66
N PRO A 36 -25.77 12.05 -5.61
CA PRO A 36 -24.57 12.15 -4.80
C PRO A 36 -25.05 12.05 -3.35
N LYS A 37 -25.15 10.84 -2.82
CA LYS A 37 -25.05 10.65 -1.39
C LYS A 37 -23.66 11.17 -1.08
N GLU A 38 -23.58 12.28 -0.35
CA GLU A 38 -22.33 12.68 0.30
C GLU A 38 -21.82 11.44 1.04
N LYS A 39 -20.84 10.74 0.46
CA LYS A 39 -20.12 9.67 1.14
C LYS A 39 -19.43 10.40 2.28
N LYS A 40 -20.02 10.33 3.50
CA LYS A 40 -19.34 10.81 4.70
C LYS A 40 -18.00 10.09 4.74
N ASN A 41 -16.92 10.85 4.76
CA ASN A 41 -15.57 10.31 4.77
C ASN A 41 -15.12 10.20 6.22
N ASN A 42 -15.78 9.30 6.97
CA ASN A 42 -15.54 9.16 8.41
C ASN A 42 -14.09 8.67 8.64
N THR A 43 -13.54 7.88 7.72
CA THR A 43 -12.14 7.44 7.80
C THR A 43 -11.17 8.62 7.74
N LEU A 44 -11.30 9.52 6.76
CA LEU A 44 -10.41 10.68 6.65
C LEU A 44 -10.60 11.67 7.81
N GLU A 45 -11.85 11.87 8.25
CA GLU A 45 -12.13 12.67 9.44
C GLU A 45 -11.51 12.05 10.70
N PHE A 46 -11.57 10.73 10.85
CA PHE A 46 -10.92 10.00 11.93
C PHE A 46 -9.40 10.20 11.89
N ILE A 47 -8.76 9.99 10.74
CA ILE A 47 -7.31 10.18 10.56
C ILE A 47 -6.89 11.60 10.98
N LYS A 48 -7.63 12.62 10.53
CA LYS A 48 -7.35 14.03 10.86
C LYS A 48 -7.55 14.36 12.35
N SER A 49 -8.38 13.60 13.06
CA SER A 49 -8.80 13.89 14.45
C SER A 49 -8.17 12.99 15.51
N ASN A 50 -7.44 11.95 15.12
CA ASN A 50 -6.83 10.97 16.03
C ASN A 50 -5.31 10.89 15.87
N ASN A 51 -4.65 10.43 16.93
CA ASN A 51 -3.21 10.26 17.05
C ASN A 51 -2.65 9.43 15.89
N SER A 52 -1.65 9.97 15.19
CA SER A 52 -1.06 9.25 14.05
C SER A 52 -0.17 8.08 14.45
N THR A 53 0.39 8.05 15.67
CA THR A 53 1.25 6.94 16.10
C THR A 53 0.56 5.57 16.08
N PRO A 54 -0.62 5.37 16.73
CA PRO A 54 -1.33 4.10 16.63
C PRO A 54 -1.81 3.81 15.20
N LEU A 55 -2.22 4.82 14.43
CA LEU A 55 -2.61 4.64 13.03
C LEU A 55 -1.45 4.15 12.14
N LEU A 56 -0.23 4.67 12.36
CA LEU A 56 0.97 4.21 11.65
C LEU A 56 1.30 2.76 12.03
N ASN A 57 1.27 2.41 13.31
CA ASN A 57 1.48 1.02 13.73
C ASN A 57 0.42 0.08 13.15
N PHE A 58 -0.83 0.52 13.13
CA PHE A 58 -1.96 -0.25 12.60
C PHE A 58 -1.83 -0.49 11.10
N ILE A 59 -1.53 0.53 10.29
CA ILE A 59 -1.42 0.37 8.83
C ILE A 59 -0.18 -0.44 8.42
N ILE A 60 0.90 -0.39 9.22
CA ILE A 60 2.07 -1.26 9.03
C ILE A 60 1.71 -2.69 9.44
N GLY A 61 0.99 -2.88 10.55
CA GLY A 61 0.50 -4.19 10.98
C GLY A 61 -0.42 -4.87 9.96
N LEU A 62 -1.31 -4.11 9.32
CA LEU A 62 -2.15 -4.60 8.22
C LEU A 62 -1.31 -5.22 7.09
N GLN A 63 -0.19 -4.60 6.72
CA GLN A 63 0.71 -5.09 5.67
C GLN A 63 1.55 -6.30 6.09
N LEU A 64 1.69 -6.53 7.39
CA LEU A 64 2.44 -7.64 7.96
C LEU A 64 1.52 -8.83 8.26
N HIS A 65 0.27 -8.80 7.81
CA HIS A 65 -0.68 -9.88 7.98
C HIS A 65 -0.95 -10.60 6.64
N PRO A 66 -0.67 -11.91 6.50
CA PRO A 66 -0.84 -12.63 5.23
C PRO A 66 -2.24 -12.55 4.64
N ASN A 67 -3.27 -12.49 5.49
CA ASN A 67 -4.66 -12.41 5.04
C ASN A 67 -5.01 -11.06 4.40
N ASN A 68 -4.13 -10.06 4.51
CA ASN A 68 -4.28 -8.77 3.82
C ASN A 68 -3.44 -8.64 2.55
N HIS A 69 -2.76 -9.72 2.14
CA HIS A 69 -2.11 -9.78 0.84
C HIS A 69 -3.14 -9.54 -0.28
N GLY A 70 -2.84 -8.66 -1.22
CA GLY A 70 -3.77 -8.23 -2.27
C GLY A 70 -4.62 -6.99 -1.93
N LYS A 71 -4.63 -6.54 -0.67
CA LYS A 71 -5.37 -5.32 -0.24
C LYS A 71 -4.50 -4.05 -0.21
N ASN A 72 -3.40 -4.09 -0.96
CA ASN A 72 -2.33 -3.10 -0.86
C ASN A 72 -2.73 -1.73 -1.40
N ILE A 73 -3.63 -1.64 -2.39
CA ILE A 73 -4.03 -0.34 -2.96
C ILE A 73 -4.78 0.48 -1.91
N ARG A 74 -5.76 -0.13 -1.22
CA ARG A 74 -6.46 0.54 -0.12
C ARG A 74 -5.52 0.87 1.04
N ILE A 75 -4.60 -0.04 1.38
CA ILE A 75 -3.59 0.20 2.43
C ILE A 75 -2.68 1.38 2.06
N GLU A 76 -2.27 1.48 0.80
CA GLU A 76 -1.44 2.58 0.30
C GLU A 76 -2.17 3.92 0.34
N GLU A 77 -3.45 3.94 -0.05
CA GLU A 77 -4.32 5.12 0.06
C GLU A 77 -4.44 5.58 1.52
N LEU A 78 -4.72 4.65 2.44
CA LEU A 78 -4.80 4.91 3.87
C LEU A 78 -3.48 5.41 4.44
N ALA A 79 -2.35 4.78 4.08
CA ALA A 79 -1.02 5.21 4.47
C ALA A 79 -0.73 6.65 4.00
N THR A 80 -1.11 6.97 2.77
CA THR A 80 -0.99 8.32 2.19
C THR A 80 -1.80 9.33 3.00
N HIS A 81 -3.06 9.01 3.32
CA HIS A 81 -3.90 9.87 4.16
C HIS A 81 -3.33 10.07 5.56
N ILE A 82 -2.80 9.03 6.20
CA ILE A 82 -2.16 9.12 7.52
C ILE A 82 -0.90 10.01 7.45
N VAL A 83 -0.01 9.76 6.50
CA VAL A 83 1.26 10.49 6.32
C VAL A 83 1.04 11.98 6.02
N THR A 84 0.00 12.32 5.27
CA THR A 84 -0.31 13.72 4.92
C THR A 84 -1.11 14.46 5.99
N ASN A 85 -1.62 13.78 7.01
CA ASN A 85 -2.45 14.36 8.08
C ASN A 85 -1.91 14.05 9.49
N LEU A 86 -0.58 13.98 9.61
CA LEU A 86 0.09 13.66 10.87
C LEU A 86 -0.28 14.63 11.99
N ASN A 87 -0.58 14.08 13.16
CA ASN A 87 -0.94 14.83 14.35
C ASN A 87 -0.65 14.03 15.63
N ASP A 88 -0.64 14.73 16.76
CA ASP A 88 -0.30 14.21 18.08
C ASP A 88 -1.47 14.27 19.07
N LYS A 89 -2.71 14.23 18.56
CA LYS A 89 -3.93 14.25 19.37
C LYS A 89 -3.98 13.04 20.32
N GLN A 90 -4.83 13.10 21.34
CA GLN A 90 -4.87 12.09 22.41
C GLN A 90 -5.73 10.86 22.05
N ASN A 91 -6.69 10.98 21.12
CA ASN A 91 -7.60 9.89 20.77
C ASN A 91 -6.95 8.89 19.79
N GLY A 92 -7.33 7.61 19.87
CA GLY A 92 -6.78 6.55 19.02
C GLY A 92 -7.59 5.26 19.10
N ASP A 93 -8.93 5.37 19.06
CA ASP A 93 -9.82 4.21 19.12
C ASP A 93 -9.77 3.41 17.81
N LEU A 94 -8.87 2.43 17.73
CA LEU A 94 -8.71 1.59 16.56
C LEU A 94 -9.94 0.70 16.30
N THR A 95 -10.77 0.42 17.30
CA THR A 95 -12.01 -0.35 17.07
C THR A 95 -13.01 0.48 16.27
N LEU A 96 -13.08 1.79 16.55
CA LEU A 96 -13.87 2.70 15.73
C LEU A 96 -13.26 2.90 14.33
N PHE A 97 -11.93 2.95 14.24
CA PHE A 97 -11.24 3.05 12.95
C PHE A 97 -11.53 1.84 12.05
N GLN A 98 -11.41 0.62 12.57
CA GLN A 98 -11.78 -0.62 11.87
C GLN A 98 -13.20 -0.56 11.31
N LYS A 99 -14.18 -0.15 12.14
CA LYS A 99 -15.57 0.03 11.67
C LYS A 99 -15.70 1.04 10.54
N HIS A 100 -14.90 2.10 10.51
CA HIS A 100 -14.91 3.03 9.39
C HIS A 100 -14.33 2.38 8.13
N LEU A 101 -13.25 1.62 8.26
CA LEU A 101 -12.66 0.86 7.15
C LEU A 101 -13.62 -0.18 6.58
N ASP A 102 -14.30 -0.97 7.42
CA ASP A 102 -15.29 -1.97 6.99
C ASP A 102 -16.46 -1.36 6.20
N ASN A 103 -16.75 -0.07 6.39
CA ASN A 103 -17.85 0.62 5.69
C ASN A 103 -17.40 1.40 4.45
N GLU A 104 -16.15 1.87 4.42
CA GLU A 104 -15.64 2.81 3.40
C GLU A 104 -14.57 2.21 2.49
N TYR A 105 -13.89 1.18 2.96
CA TYR A 105 -12.75 0.49 2.34
C TYR A 105 -12.99 -1.03 2.37
N ASP A 106 -14.20 -1.52 2.13
CA ASP A 106 -14.54 -2.95 2.08
C ASP A 106 -14.02 -3.64 0.81
N TYR A 107 -13.97 -2.90 -0.30
CA TYR A 107 -13.58 -3.40 -1.61
C TYR A 107 -12.95 -2.29 -2.48
N ASN A 108 -12.00 -2.66 -3.34
CA ASN A 108 -11.48 -1.79 -4.39
C ASN A 108 -11.39 -2.56 -5.72
N PRO A 109 -11.99 -2.06 -6.83
CA PRO A 109 -12.00 -2.76 -8.12
C PRO A 109 -10.65 -2.82 -8.83
N MET A 110 -9.63 -2.10 -8.35
CA MET A 110 -8.26 -2.17 -8.85
C MET A 110 -7.44 -3.27 -8.15
N GLU A 111 -7.97 -3.88 -7.09
CA GLU A 111 -7.32 -4.98 -6.39
C GLU A 111 -7.71 -6.31 -7.04
N ASP A 112 -6.70 -6.98 -7.61
CA ASP A 112 -6.82 -8.35 -8.11
C ASP A 112 -6.29 -9.35 -7.08
N LEU A 113 -6.64 -10.62 -7.26
CA LEU A 113 -6.04 -11.70 -6.47
C LEU A 113 -4.52 -11.71 -6.68
N PRO A 114 -3.72 -11.74 -5.60
CA PRO A 114 -2.28 -11.72 -5.73
C PRO A 114 -1.77 -12.99 -6.44
N GLU A 115 -0.95 -12.82 -7.47
CA GLU A 115 -0.31 -13.92 -8.21
C GLU A 115 1.01 -14.39 -7.58
N ASN A 116 1.52 -13.63 -6.61
CA ASN A 116 2.78 -13.84 -5.90
C ASN A 116 2.54 -14.22 -4.43
N LEU A 117 3.59 -14.76 -3.79
CA LEU A 117 3.60 -15.02 -2.35
C LEU A 117 3.45 -13.71 -1.56
N PHE A 118 2.84 -13.79 -0.38
CA PHE A 118 2.75 -12.67 0.55
C PHE A 118 4.14 -12.19 0.98
N CYS A 119 5.00 -13.15 1.31
CA CYS A 119 6.41 -12.89 1.56
C CYS A 119 7.28 -13.99 0.96
N GLU A 120 8.50 -13.61 0.58
CA GLU A 120 9.49 -14.46 -0.08
C GLU A 120 10.82 -14.39 0.66
N ASN A 121 11.70 -15.35 0.41
CA ASN A 121 13.07 -15.32 0.90
C ASN A 121 14.03 -14.87 -0.21
N ILE A 122 14.90 -13.91 0.11
CA ILE A 122 15.99 -13.50 -0.78
C ILE A 122 17.34 -13.59 -0.08
N VAL A 123 18.38 -13.88 -0.87
CA VAL A 123 19.76 -13.91 -0.41
C VAL A 123 20.48 -12.66 -0.89
N PHE A 124 21.09 -11.92 0.04
CA PHE A 124 21.90 -10.75 -0.28
C PHE A 124 23.15 -10.71 0.60
N TYR A 125 24.33 -10.75 -0.02
CA TYR A 125 25.64 -10.73 0.66
C TYR A 125 25.73 -11.71 1.85
N GLY A 126 25.27 -12.95 1.65
CA GLY A 126 25.34 -14.03 2.65
C GLY A 126 24.26 -13.99 3.74
N GLY A 127 23.40 -12.96 3.75
CA GLY A 127 22.19 -12.93 4.58
C GLY A 127 21.00 -13.56 3.86
N ASN A 128 20.07 -14.14 4.62
CA ASN A 128 18.77 -14.61 4.14
C ASN A 128 17.67 -13.73 4.76
N TYR A 129 16.84 -13.14 3.91
CA TYR A 129 15.90 -12.09 4.28
C TYR A 129 14.49 -12.46 3.88
N THR A 130 13.56 -12.34 4.83
CA THR A 130 12.13 -12.28 4.54
C THR A 130 11.81 -10.92 3.93
N VAL A 131 11.25 -10.90 2.71
CA VAL A 131 10.77 -9.69 2.05
C VAL A 131 9.29 -9.80 1.72
N PHE A 132 8.59 -8.68 1.78
CA PHE A 132 7.17 -8.60 1.47
C PHE A 132 6.98 -8.17 0.02
N SER A 133 6.28 -8.99 -0.76
CA SER A 133 6.32 -8.90 -2.22
C SER A 133 5.34 -7.87 -2.79
N GLY A 134 4.32 -7.47 -2.02
CA GLY A 134 3.32 -6.47 -2.43
C GLY A 134 2.53 -6.89 -3.67
N ILE A 135 2.07 -5.91 -4.45
CA ILE A 135 1.21 -6.13 -5.64
C ILE A 135 1.97 -6.49 -6.91
N TYR A 136 3.28 -6.23 -6.96
CA TYR A 136 4.05 -6.37 -8.18
C TYR A 136 4.55 -7.80 -8.33
N GLY A 137 3.98 -8.53 -9.29
CA GLY A 137 4.51 -9.82 -9.72
C GLY A 137 5.97 -9.71 -10.14
N TYR A 138 6.78 -10.72 -9.78
CA TYR A 138 8.20 -10.86 -10.16
C TYR A 138 9.19 -9.87 -9.52
N SER A 139 8.78 -9.07 -8.53
CA SER A 139 9.66 -8.09 -7.86
C SER A 139 10.94 -8.73 -7.30
N VAL A 140 10.84 -9.92 -6.70
CA VAL A 140 11.99 -10.69 -6.19
C VAL A 140 12.95 -11.12 -7.30
N GLU A 141 12.44 -11.59 -8.42
CA GLU A 141 13.27 -12.00 -9.56
C GLU A 141 13.99 -10.81 -10.18
N MET A 142 13.28 -9.68 -10.32
CA MET A 142 13.89 -8.41 -10.77
C MET A 142 15.00 -7.96 -9.83
N PHE A 143 14.76 -7.99 -8.52
CA PHE A 143 15.77 -7.64 -7.52
C PHE A 143 17.01 -8.53 -7.62
N LYS A 144 16.82 -9.85 -7.75
CA LYS A 144 17.93 -10.79 -7.91
C LYS A 144 18.74 -10.50 -9.16
N ASN A 145 18.09 -10.32 -10.31
CA ASN A 145 18.76 -10.02 -11.56
C ASN A 145 19.53 -8.68 -11.50
N LEU A 146 18.94 -7.66 -10.88
CA LEU A 146 19.58 -6.36 -10.70
C LEU A 146 20.82 -6.45 -9.80
N THR A 147 20.69 -7.08 -8.63
CA THR A 147 21.79 -7.22 -7.68
C THR A 147 22.92 -8.10 -8.22
N GLU A 148 22.61 -9.19 -8.92
CA GLU A 148 23.62 -9.99 -9.62
C GLU A 148 24.38 -9.16 -10.67
N THR A 149 23.67 -8.33 -11.44
CA THR A 149 24.27 -7.46 -12.46
C THR A 149 25.18 -6.41 -11.84
N ILE A 150 24.79 -5.80 -10.72
CA ILE A 150 25.55 -4.74 -10.06
C ILE A 150 26.77 -5.29 -9.33
N PHE A 151 26.61 -6.39 -8.58
CA PHE A 151 27.61 -6.85 -7.61
C PHE A 151 28.40 -8.09 -8.05
N ALA A 152 27.80 -9.02 -8.78
CA ALA A 152 28.43 -10.30 -9.12
C ALA A 152 29.04 -10.30 -10.53
N GLN A 153 28.35 -9.70 -11.50
CA GLN A 153 28.83 -9.64 -12.87
C GLN A 153 29.92 -8.58 -13.05
N LYS A 154 30.86 -8.85 -13.96
CA LYS A 154 31.89 -7.87 -14.32
C LYS A 154 31.25 -6.69 -15.06
N ASN A 155 31.29 -5.52 -14.47
CA ASN A 155 30.76 -4.28 -15.02
C ASN A 155 31.73 -3.11 -14.81
N LYS A 156 31.39 -1.92 -15.32
CA LYS A 156 32.18 -0.68 -15.18
C LYS A 156 31.55 0.31 -14.18
N LEU A 157 30.63 -0.15 -13.34
CA LEU A 157 29.97 0.71 -12.35
C LEU A 157 31.00 1.14 -11.30
N PRO A 158 31.05 2.42 -10.91
CA PRO A 158 31.97 2.91 -9.88
C PRO A 158 31.76 2.20 -8.54
N ASP A 159 32.82 2.00 -7.76
CA ASP A 159 32.71 1.40 -6.43
C ASP A 159 31.87 2.25 -5.47
N GLU A 160 31.94 3.57 -5.60
CA GLU A 160 31.08 4.50 -4.83
C GLU A 160 29.59 4.24 -5.08
N PHE A 161 29.19 4.05 -6.34
CA PHE A 161 27.81 3.70 -6.70
C PHE A 161 27.42 2.34 -6.11
N LYS A 162 28.28 1.32 -6.25
CA LYS A 162 28.01 0.00 -5.67
C LYS A 162 27.85 0.05 -4.15
N ASN A 163 28.71 0.80 -3.47
CA ASN A 163 28.65 0.96 -2.01
C ASN A 163 27.37 1.69 -1.57
N HIS A 164 26.92 2.68 -2.34
CA HIS A 164 25.66 3.38 -2.10
C HIS A 164 24.45 2.44 -2.27
N VAL A 165 24.36 1.72 -3.39
CA VAL A 165 23.30 0.72 -3.64
C VAL A 165 23.32 -0.38 -2.58
N TYR A 166 24.50 -0.89 -2.21
CA TYR A 166 24.65 -1.88 -1.14
C TYR A 166 24.10 -1.33 0.19
N SER A 167 24.43 -0.09 0.53
CA SER A 167 23.95 0.56 1.75
C SER A 167 22.42 0.66 1.76
N GLY A 168 21.82 1.05 0.64
CA GLY A 168 20.37 1.24 0.54
C GLY A 168 19.63 -0.08 0.66
N ILE A 169 20.05 -1.07 -0.13
CA ILE A 169 19.48 -2.42 -0.08
C ILE A 169 19.59 -2.99 1.33
N LYS A 170 20.79 -2.90 1.94
CA LYS A 170 21.03 -3.50 3.25
C LYS A 170 20.17 -2.88 4.35
N LEU A 171 20.04 -1.54 4.37
CA LEU A 171 19.20 -0.87 5.36
C LEU A 171 17.74 -1.35 5.28
N ILE A 172 17.16 -1.32 4.07
CA ILE A 172 15.77 -1.70 3.84
C ILE A 172 15.51 -3.19 4.15
N LEU A 173 16.47 -4.07 3.83
CA LEU A 173 16.38 -5.49 4.17
C LEU A 173 16.41 -5.74 5.68
N GLU A 174 17.29 -5.07 6.43
CA GLU A 174 17.37 -5.23 7.88
C GLU A 174 16.12 -4.67 8.59
N LEU A 175 15.59 -3.53 8.14
CA LEU A 175 14.33 -2.99 8.68
C LEU A 175 13.16 -3.97 8.47
N GLY A 176 13.00 -4.48 7.26
CA GLY A 176 11.98 -5.50 6.95
C GLY A 176 12.17 -6.78 7.77
N GLN A 177 13.42 -7.22 7.94
CA GLN A 177 13.75 -8.41 8.73
C GLN A 177 13.42 -8.25 10.22
N ILE A 178 13.63 -7.06 10.79
CA ILE A 178 13.25 -6.76 12.17
C ILE A 178 11.73 -6.80 12.32
N LEU A 179 10.97 -6.21 11.38
CA LEU A 179 9.50 -6.28 11.40
C LEU A 179 8.99 -7.70 11.25
N SER A 180 9.53 -8.48 10.30
CA SER A 180 9.21 -9.90 10.13
C SER A 180 9.41 -10.68 11.44
N ARG A 181 10.51 -10.44 12.17
CA ARG A 181 10.74 -11.08 13.48
C ARG A 181 9.76 -10.61 14.55
N LYS A 182 9.45 -9.31 14.62
CA LYS A 182 8.49 -8.75 15.58
C LYS A 182 7.10 -9.37 15.40
N PHE A 183 6.68 -9.65 14.17
CA PHE A 183 5.38 -10.25 13.84
C PHE A 183 5.45 -11.78 13.69
N ASN A 184 6.60 -12.42 13.98
CA ASN A 184 6.80 -13.87 13.86
C ASN A 184 6.49 -14.43 12.44
N ILE A 185 6.88 -13.69 11.41
CA ILE A 185 6.65 -14.00 10.00
C ILE A 185 7.91 -14.66 9.42
N GLY A 186 7.78 -15.91 8.95
CA GLY A 186 8.81 -16.57 8.14
C GLY A 186 8.77 -16.11 6.67
N GLY A 187 9.68 -16.60 5.84
CA GLY A 187 9.60 -16.35 4.39
C GLY A 187 8.88 -17.47 3.63
N ASN A 188 8.48 -17.16 2.39
CA ASN A 188 7.74 -18.05 1.48
C ASN A 188 6.34 -18.42 1.99
N ILE A 189 5.57 -17.42 2.39
CA ILE A 189 4.18 -17.58 2.87
C ILE A 189 3.22 -17.14 1.77
N GLU A 190 2.19 -17.94 1.50
CA GLU A 190 1.08 -17.58 0.63
C GLU A 190 0.12 -16.62 1.34
N GLY A 191 -0.48 -15.70 0.59
CA GLY A 191 -1.59 -14.89 1.11
C GLY A 191 -2.84 -15.75 1.30
N ALA A 192 -3.82 -15.26 2.07
CA ALA A 192 -5.10 -15.94 2.12
C ALA A 192 -5.86 -15.77 0.80
N GLU A 193 -6.48 -16.86 0.35
CA GLU A 193 -7.48 -16.79 -0.71
C GLU A 193 -8.82 -16.35 -0.08
N ASP A 194 -9.47 -15.37 -0.72
CA ASP A 194 -10.93 -15.20 -0.69
C ASP A 194 -11.58 -14.37 0.44
N ASP A 195 -11.06 -13.16 0.74
CA ASP A 195 -11.85 -12.11 1.41
C ASP A 195 -11.43 -10.69 1.00
N SER A 196 -12.40 -9.85 0.63
CA SER A 196 -12.17 -8.43 0.36
C SER A 196 -11.98 -7.60 1.63
N GLU A 197 -12.57 -8.02 2.75
CA GLU A 197 -12.53 -7.33 4.04
C GLU A 197 -11.13 -7.36 4.66
N PHE A 198 -10.72 -6.30 5.35
CA PHE A 198 -9.43 -6.31 6.06
C PHE A 198 -9.45 -7.29 7.23
N ASP A 199 -8.34 -8.01 7.41
CA ASP A 199 -8.10 -8.83 8.57
C ASP A 199 -7.31 -8.06 9.63
N TYR A 200 -7.89 -7.94 10.82
CA TYR A 200 -7.32 -7.24 11.96
C TYR A 200 -6.74 -8.18 13.02
N SER A 201 -6.60 -9.48 12.73
CA SER A 201 -6.17 -10.51 13.70
C SER A 201 -4.66 -10.51 13.98
N PHE A 202 -4.09 -9.34 14.25
CA PHE A 202 -2.71 -9.17 14.68
C PHE A 202 -2.64 -8.37 15.98
N GLU A 203 -1.59 -8.61 16.76
CA GLU A 203 -1.32 -7.81 17.96
C GLU A 203 -0.85 -6.41 17.56
N GLU A 204 -1.45 -5.37 18.16
CA GLU A 204 -0.96 -4.01 17.99
C GLU A 204 0.37 -3.85 18.74
N ILE A 205 1.46 -3.78 17.98
CA ILE A 205 2.82 -3.64 18.51
C ILE A 205 3.51 -2.39 17.96
N ASP A 206 4.55 -1.93 18.66
CA ASP A 206 5.35 -0.79 18.20
C ASP A 206 6.21 -1.19 16.98
N THR A 207 5.81 -0.70 15.82
CA THR A 207 6.50 -0.92 14.53
C THR A 207 7.63 0.07 14.28
N SER A 208 7.78 1.07 15.15
CA SER A 208 8.77 2.12 14.96
C SER A 208 10.20 1.67 15.26
N PHE A 209 11.14 2.45 14.72
CA PHE A 209 12.57 2.35 14.96
C PHE A 209 13.08 3.65 15.57
N SER A 210 13.95 3.54 16.57
CA SER A 210 14.71 4.65 17.13
C SER A 210 15.91 5.03 16.26
N TYR A 211 16.54 6.15 16.55
CA TYR A 211 17.82 6.50 15.93
C TYR A 211 18.92 5.48 16.25
N ASP A 212 18.91 4.90 17.46
CA ASP A 212 19.87 3.88 17.87
C ASP A 212 19.68 2.60 17.05
N ASP A 213 18.44 2.19 16.79
CA ASP A 213 18.16 1.03 15.92
C ASP A 213 18.75 1.23 14.51
N ILE A 214 18.57 2.41 13.92
CA ILE A 214 19.14 2.73 12.59
C ILE A 214 20.67 2.73 12.65
N TYR A 215 21.25 3.33 13.69
CA TYR A 215 22.69 3.43 13.86
C TYR A 215 23.35 2.06 14.06
N ASP A 216 22.72 1.18 14.86
CA ASP A 216 23.18 -0.17 15.11
C ASP A 216 23.16 -1.03 13.83
N ILE A 217 22.10 -0.92 13.01
CA ILE A 217 22.06 -1.54 11.68
C ILE A 217 23.25 -1.05 10.84
N CYS A 218 23.49 0.26 10.83
CA CYS A 218 24.54 0.86 10.02
C CYS A 218 25.94 0.41 10.45
N LEU A 219 26.20 0.38 11.76
CA LEU A 219 27.45 -0.10 12.33
C LEU A 219 27.69 -1.59 12.03
N ASN A 220 26.68 -2.43 12.26
CA ASN A 220 26.81 -3.89 12.10
C ASN A 220 27.09 -4.31 10.66
N HIS A 221 26.63 -3.52 9.69
CA HIS A 221 26.79 -3.83 8.27
C HIS A 221 27.76 -2.91 7.52
N GLN A 222 28.41 -1.99 8.23
CA GLN A 222 29.37 -1.03 7.68
C GLN A 222 28.77 -0.18 6.55
N ILE A 223 27.52 0.27 6.72
CA ILE A 223 26.81 1.12 5.75
C ILE A 223 26.71 2.55 6.28
N ASN A 224 26.66 3.53 5.37
CA ASN A 224 26.59 4.95 5.72
C ASN A 224 25.19 5.31 6.29
N PRO A 225 25.06 5.83 7.52
CA PRO A 225 23.76 6.21 8.09
C PRO A 225 22.98 7.23 7.26
N GLU A 226 23.66 8.06 6.47
CA GLU A 226 23.03 9.05 5.61
C GLU A 226 22.15 8.43 4.53
N ILE A 227 22.34 7.14 4.22
CA ILE A 227 21.54 6.40 3.23
C ILE A 227 20.05 6.38 3.56
N ILE A 228 19.67 6.52 4.84
CA ILE A 228 18.25 6.57 5.22
C ILE A 228 17.53 7.73 4.54
N LYS A 229 18.23 8.83 4.23
CA LYS A 229 17.65 10.05 3.64
C LYS A 229 17.03 9.79 2.27
N ASP A 230 17.54 8.82 1.52
CA ASP A 230 17.02 8.47 0.20
C ASP A 230 15.62 7.83 0.30
N PHE A 231 15.30 7.27 1.46
CA PHE A 231 14.02 6.61 1.73
C PHE A 231 13.08 7.45 2.60
N LEU A 232 13.48 8.65 3.04
CA LEU A 232 12.65 9.50 3.89
C LEU A 232 11.57 10.24 3.11
N ILE A 233 10.31 10.02 3.46
CA ILE A 233 9.18 10.80 2.93
C ILE A 233 8.95 12.09 3.72
N SER A 234 8.72 13.18 2.99
CA SER A 234 8.16 14.40 3.56
C SER A 234 6.63 14.36 3.53
N PRO A 235 5.93 14.59 4.66
CA PRO A 235 4.47 14.76 4.69
C PRO A 235 3.91 15.82 3.72
N ASN A 236 4.75 16.78 3.32
CA ASN A 236 4.40 17.87 2.41
C ASN A 236 4.96 17.67 0.99
N ASP A 237 5.36 16.45 0.62
CA ASP A 237 5.80 16.16 -0.75
C ASP A 237 4.67 16.50 -1.73
N LYS A 238 4.98 17.33 -2.72
CA LYS A 238 4.00 17.83 -3.70
C LYS A 238 3.41 16.71 -4.56
N ARG A 239 4.12 15.58 -4.70
CA ARG A 239 3.66 14.42 -5.46
C ARG A 239 2.39 13.81 -4.87
N PHE A 240 2.14 13.94 -3.56
CA PHE A 240 0.87 13.52 -2.95
C PHE A 240 -0.37 14.27 -3.46
N SER A 241 -0.20 15.44 -4.11
CA SER A 241 -1.32 16.19 -4.69
C SER A 241 -1.63 15.76 -6.13
N ILE A 242 -0.87 14.84 -6.70
CA ILE A 242 -1.09 14.34 -8.05
C ILE A 242 -1.97 13.08 -7.94
N ASP A 243 -3.09 13.10 -8.64
CA ASP A 243 -4.05 12.00 -8.69
C ASP A 243 -3.56 10.91 -9.66
N ASP A 244 -2.44 10.31 -9.31
CA ASP A 244 -1.79 9.24 -10.07
C ASP A 244 -1.10 8.29 -9.08
N PRO A 245 -1.60 7.05 -8.91
CA PRO A 245 -1.06 6.10 -7.94
C PRO A 245 0.38 5.67 -8.27
N ASP A 246 0.77 5.66 -9.55
CA ASP A 246 2.10 5.18 -9.98
C ASP A 246 3.23 6.11 -9.55
N ILE A 247 2.90 7.35 -9.18
CA ILE A 247 3.88 8.35 -8.73
C ILE A 247 3.75 8.70 -7.25
N ASN A 248 2.98 7.90 -6.48
CA ASN A 248 2.87 8.06 -5.05
C ASN A 248 4.28 8.05 -4.43
N PRO A 249 4.71 9.14 -3.75
CA PRO A 249 6.07 9.25 -3.27
C PRO A 249 6.42 8.21 -2.20
N LEU A 250 5.43 7.59 -1.53
CA LEU A 250 5.66 6.49 -0.60
C LEU A 250 6.18 5.22 -1.28
N LEU A 251 5.93 5.04 -2.58
CA LEU A 251 6.47 3.90 -3.34
C LEU A 251 8.01 3.95 -3.43
N TYR A 252 8.57 5.16 -3.38
CA TYR A 252 10.01 5.39 -3.53
C TYR A 252 10.67 5.69 -2.17
N SER A 253 10.01 6.46 -1.34
CA SER A 253 10.51 6.87 -0.03
C SER A 253 9.59 6.33 1.08
N PRO A 254 9.65 5.04 1.42
CA PRO A 254 8.63 4.42 2.28
C PRO A 254 8.85 4.68 3.78
N ILE A 255 9.87 5.43 4.19
CA ILE A 255 10.22 5.66 5.60
C ILE A 255 9.77 7.04 6.06
N LEU A 256 8.93 7.12 7.09
CA LEU A 256 8.52 8.37 7.71
C LEU A 256 9.29 8.62 9.02
N LEU A 257 9.84 9.82 9.20
CA LEU A 257 10.30 10.31 10.51
C LEU A 257 9.18 11.10 11.19
N PHE A 258 8.67 10.59 12.32
CA PHE A 258 7.63 11.25 13.11
C PHE A 258 7.88 11.08 14.61
N LYS A 259 7.82 12.17 15.39
CA LYS A 259 8.11 12.18 16.83
C LYS A 259 9.43 11.48 17.20
N SER A 260 10.49 11.78 16.47
CA SER A 260 11.84 11.22 16.67
C SER A 260 11.93 9.70 16.51
N LYS A 261 11.00 9.10 15.77
CA LYS A 261 10.94 7.68 15.45
C LYS A 261 10.75 7.49 13.94
N PHE A 262 11.35 6.45 13.39
CA PHE A 262 11.20 6.06 11.99
C PHE A 262 10.12 4.99 11.86
N TYR A 263 9.29 5.08 10.83
CA TYR A 263 8.25 4.13 10.50
C TYR A 263 8.45 3.68 9.06
N PHE A 264 8.57 2.37 8.82
CA PHE A 264 8.62 1.81 7.47
C PHE A 264 7.18 1.64 6.98
N VAL A 265 6.60 2.74 6.49
CA VAL A 265 5.16 2.90 6.25
C VAL A 265 4.64 1.93 5.20
N LEU A 266 5.34 1.77 4.07
CA LEU A 266 4.98 0.81 3.02
C LEU A 266 5.95 -0.37 2.98
N VAL A 267 5.97 -1.17 4.05
CA VAL A 267 6.79 -2.38 4.14
C VAL A 267 6.43 -3.41 3.05
N SER A 268 5.17 -3.44 2.60
CA SER A 268 4.76 -4.31 1.48
C SER A 268 5.33 -3.88 0.12
N ASN A 269 5.91 -2.68 0.03
CA ASN A 269 6.58 -2.16 -1.17
C ASN A 269 8.11 -2.17 -1.04
N GLN A 270 8.64 -2.97 -0.10
CA GLN A 270 10.07 -3.02 0.26
C GLN A 270 10.99 -3.19 -0.95
N ILE A 271 10.62 -4.06 -1.89
CA ILE A 271 11.48 -4.39 -3.03
C ILE A 271 11.48 -3.26 -4.08
N ASN A 272 10.34 -2.61 -4.31
CA ASN A 272 10.28 -1.51 -5.27
C ASN A 272 10.96 -0.24 -4.76
N ALA A 273 11.05 -0.06 -3.43
CA ALA A 273 11.80 1.04 -2.85
C ALA A 273 13.29 1.04 -3.26
N PHE A 274 13.84 -0.11 -3.70
CA PHE A 274 15.19 -0.16 -4.27
C PHE A 274 15.35 0.64 -5.56
N SER A 275 14.26 0.96 -6.27
CA SER A 275 14.31 1.85 -7.45
C SER A 275 14.73 3.29 -7.11
N SER A 276 14.70 3.65 -5.82
CA SER A 276 15.09 4.97 -5.32
C SER A 276 16.59 5.18 -5.16
N VAL A 277 17.40 4.11 -5.27
CA VAL A 277 18.85 4.12 -5.02
C VAL A 277 19.64 3.70 -6.24
#